data_AF-A0A073KK99-F1
#
_entry.id   AF-A0A073KK99-F1
#
_cell.length_a   1.000
_cell.length_b   1.000
_cell.length_c   1.000
_cell.angle_alpha   90.00
_cell.angle_beta   90.00
_cell.angle_gamma   90.00
#
_symmetry.space_group_name_H-M   'P 1'
#
loop_
_entity.id
_entity.type
_entity.pdbx_description
1 polymer ?
#
loop_
_entity_poly.entity_id
_entity_poly.type
_entity_poly.pdbx_seq_one_letter_code
_entity_poly.pdbx_strand_id
1 'polypeptide(L)'
;MAMNALWIPAWYELDPSIVVGVTEEFLFHKPATNEVLRLYSGANKTEAVKATGAIASIHHKVLGDIESVDAQGLDYTIVLKDGRRLLVNAEEDPGLLYEWVDDSWQPSEMVIQDWQLEVKFASLSPFKAVD
;
A
#
# COMPACT_ATOMS: atom_id res chain seq x y z
N MET A 1 18.67 7.57 -7.69
CA MET A 1 18.49 6.10 -7.67
C MET A 1 17.04 5.84 -7.33
N ALA A 2 16.35 5.01 -8.10
CA ALA A 2 15.02 4.55 -7.72
C ALA A 2 15.14 3.76 -6.41
N MET A 3 14.28 4.04 -5.45
CA MET A 3 14.23 3.32 -4.18
C MET A 3 12.97 2.47 -4.15
N ASN A 4 13.12 1.22 -3.74
CA ASN A 4 12.02 0.27 -3.64
C ASN A 4 11.64 0.11 -2.17
N ALA A 5 10.35 0.10 -1.90
CA ALA A 5 9.77 -0.27 -0.62
C ALA A 5 8.72 -1.36 -0.83
N LEU A 6 8.34 -2.02 0.27
CA LEU A 6 7.20 -2.90 0.33
C LEU A 6 6.07 -2.23 1.10
N TRP A 7 4.86 -2.33 0.58
CA TRP A 7 3.63 -2.11 1.34
C TRP A 7 3.07 -3.49 1.68
N ILE A 8 2.93 -3.79 2.97
CA ILE A 8 2.43 -5.07 3.46
C ILE A 8 1.30 -4.72 4.41
N PRO A 9 0.05 -5.09 4.09
CA PRO A 9 -1.07 -4.67 4.90
C PRO A 9 -0.99 -5.32 6.29
N ALA A 10 -1.09 -4.50 7.33
CA ALA A 10 -1.43 -4.96 8.67
C ALA A 10 -2.95 -5.07 8.87
N TRP A 11 -3.73 -4.48 7.96
CA TRP A 11 -5.18 -4.34 8.01
C TRP A 11 -5.63 -3.44 9.18
N TYR A 12 -6.94 -3.40 9.43
CA TYR A 12 -7.56 -2.69 10.55
C TYR A 12 -7.32 -1.18 10.55
N GLU A 13 -7.38 -0.54 9.37
CA GLU A 13 -7.17 0.91 9.19
C GLU A 13 -5.77 1.43 9.57
N LEU A 14 -4.78 0.53 9.70
CA LEU A 14 -3.45 0.92 10.18
C LEU A 14 -2.46 1.25 9.05
N ASP A 15 -2.79 0.86 7.83
CA ASP A 15 -1.93 0.98 6.66
C ASP A 15 -1.99 2.38 6.01
N PRO A 16 -0.88 2.88 5.46
CA PRO A 16 -0.88 4.16 4.75
C PRO A 16 -1.55 4.01 3.38
N SER A 17 -2.33 5.04 3.00
CA SER A 17 -2.78 5.19 1.61
C SER A 17 -1.60 5.55 0.71
N ILE A 18 -1.61 5.07 -0.54
CA ILE A 18 -0.53 5.29 -1.50
C ILE A 18 -1.10 5.54 -2.89
N VAL A 19 -0.55 6.53 -3.61
CA VAL A 19 -1.03 6.94 -4.94
C VAL A 19 0.15 7.20 -5.87
N VAL A 20 0.13 6.62 -7.06
CA VAL A 20 1.16 6.88 -8.09
C VAL A 20 1.13 8.36 -8.51
N GLY A 21 2.31 8.95 -8.64
CA GLY A 21 2.50 10.34 -9.06
C GLY A 21 2.36 11.37 -7.94
N VAL A 22 1.91 10.98 -6.75
CA VAL A 22 1.74 11.88 -5.60
C VAL A 22 3.03 11.94 -4.78
N THR A 23 3.39 13.14 -4.32
CA THR A 23 4.51 13.39 -3.43
C THR A 23 4.01 13.68 -2.02
N GLU A 24 4.33 12.82 -1.05
CA GLU A 24 3.88 12.93 0.33
C GLU A 24 4.98 12.53 1.31
N GLU A 25 4.73 12.75 2.60
CA GLU A 25 5.55 12.19 3.67
C GLU A 25 5.06 10.78 4.02
N PHE A 26 6.00 9.83 4.00
CA PHE A 26 5.73 8.44 4.33
C PHE A 26 6.52 8.03 5.58
N LEU A 27 5.89 7.17 6.39
CA LEU A 27 6.55 6.48 7.48
C LEU A 27 7.04 5.12 7.00
N PHE A 28 8.24 4.77 7.41
CA PHE A 28 8.87 3.48 7.13
C PHE A 28 9.34 2.84 8.42
N HIS A 29 9.34 1.52 8.46
CA HIS A 29 10.12 0.81 9.48
C HIS A 29 11.57 1.24 9.36
N LYS A 30 12.22 1.58 10.49
CA LYS A 30 13.64 1.89 10.50
C LYS A 30 14.41 0.67 9.96
N PRO A 31 15.04 0.78 8.78
CA PRO A 31 15.66 -0.39 8.15
C PRO A 31 16.92 -0.77 8.91
N ALA A 32 17.13 -2.06 9.19
CA ALA A 32 18.46 -2.54 9.52
C ALA A 32 19.35 -2.54 8.27
N THR A 33 20.66 -2.66 8.45
CA THR A 33 21.62 -2.66 7.33
C THR A 33 21.27 -3.73 6.30
N ASN A 34 21.10 -3.34 5.03
CA ASN A 34 20.73 -4.19 3.89
C ASN A 34 19.32 -4.79 3.92
N GLU A 35 18.42 -4.30 4.78
CA GLU A 35 17.02 -4.71 4.73
C GLU A 35 16.23 -3.96 3.66
N VAL A 36 15.19 -4.62 3.16
CA VAL A 36 14.23 -4.01 2.23
C VAL A 36 13.41 -2.97 3.00
N LEU A 37 13.27 -1.78 2.43
CA LEU A 37 12.46 -0.71 3.01
C LEU A 37 10.99 -1.14 3.06
N ARG A 38 10.29 -0.86 4.16
CA ARG A 38 8.87 -1.21 4.33
C ARG A 38 8.10 -0.01 4.82
N LEU A 39 6.96 0.27 4.20
CA LEU A 39 6.02 1.26 4.70
C LEU A 39 5.49 0.79 6.06
N TYR A 40 5.37 1.73 6.98
CA TYR A 40 4.99 1.46 8.36
C TYR A 40 3.47 1.46 8.51
N SER A 41 2.93 0.36 9.03
CA SER A 41 1.49 0.09 9.12
C SER A 41 0.91 0.27 10.52
N GLY A 42 1.43 1.16 11.38
CA GLY A 42 0.83 1.49 12.68
C GLY A 42 0.78 0.38 13.76
N ALA A 43 0.78 -0.89 13.38
CA ALA A 43 0.43 -2.04 14.20
C ALA A 43 1.50 -2.42 15.24
N ASN A 44 2.76 -2.12 14.96
CA ASN A 44 3.89 -2.53 15.79
C ASN A 44 4.65 -1.32 16.29
N LYS A 45 4.83 -1.17 17.61
CA LYS A 45 5.66 -0.13 18.27
C LYS A 45 7.16 -0.29 17.98
N THR A 46 7.52 -0.29 16.72
CA THR A 46 8.88 -0.35 16.20
C THR A 46 9.35 1.06 15.89
N GLU A 47 10.66 1.28 15.92
CA GLU A 47 11.22 2.56 15.51
C GLU A 47 10.85 2.83 14.05
N ALA A 48 10.22 3.98 13.81
CA ALA A 48 9.88 4.44 12.49
C ALA A 48 10.80 5.61 12.08
N VAL A 49 10.98 5.76 10.78
CA VAL A 49 11.61 6.93 10.17
C VAL A 49 10.67 7.54 9.14
N LYS A 50 10.76 8.86 8.94
CA LYS A 50 9.96 9.58 7.94
C LYS A 50 10.83 10.04 6.77
N ALA A 51 10.27 10.00 5.57
CA ALA A 51 10.85 10.62 4.38
C ALA A 51 9.76 11.09 3.43
N THR A 52 10.01 12.20 2.74
CA THR A 52 9.14 12.71 1.67
C THR A 52 9.57 12.11 0.34
N GLY A 53 8.63 11.58 -0.44
CA GLY A 53 8.95 10.97 -1.73
C GLY A 53 7.79 11.00 -2.70
N ALA A 54 8.10 10.79 -3.98
CA ALA A 54 7.12 10.68 -5.05
C ALA A 54 7.02 9.22 -5.52
N ILE A 55 5.82 8.64 -5.51
CA ILE A 55 5.62 7.25 -5.96
C ILE A 55 5.62 7.21 -7.49
N ALA A 56 6.49 6.37 -8.08
CA ALA A 56 6.59 6.16 -9.52
C ALA A 56 5.70 5.02 -10.00
N SER A 57 5.58 3.95 -9.22
CA SER A 57 4.77 2.78 -9.57
C SER A 57 4.44 1.95 -8.34
N ILE A 58 3.26 1.34 -8.35
CA ILE A 58 2.84 0.32 -7.40
C ILE A 58 2.53 -0.94 -8.20
N HIS A 59 3.04 -2.09 -7.77
CA HIS A 59 2.84 -3.35 -8.47
C HIS A 59 2.52 -4.47 -7.49
N HIS A 60 1.55 -5.30 -7.84
CA HIS A 60 1.21 -6.51 -7.13
C HIS A 60 1.31 -7.71 -8.07
N LYS A 61 1.87 -8.82 -7.60
CA LYS A 61 2.21 -9.98 -8.44
C LYS A 61 1.02 -10.60 -9.22
N VAL A 62 -0.20 -10.53 -8.66
CA VAL A 62 -1.43 -11.06 -9.27
C VAL A 62 -2.23 -9.97 -9.97
N LEU A 63 -2.63 -8.93 -9.23
CA LEU A 63 -3.40 -7.78 -9.73
C LEU A 63 -2.70 -6.96 -10.84
N GLY A 64 -1.37 -6.98 -10.90
CA GLY A 64 -0.59 -6.18 -11.84
C GLY A 64 -0.32 -4.77 -11.33
N ASP A 65 -0.35 -3.80 -12.24
CA ASP A 65 -0.05 -2.40 -11.94
C ASP A 65 -1.23 -1.71 -11.24
N ILE A 66 -0.93 -1.03 -10.14
CA ILE A 66 -1.88 -0.32 -9.30
C ILE A 66 -1.66 1.19 -9.45
N GLU A 67 -2.76 1.92 -9.56
CA GLU A 67 -2.78 3.39 -9.57
C GLU A 67 -2.84 3.95 -8.15
N SER A 68 -3.70 3.39 -7.29
CA SER A 68 -3.83 3.82 -5.91
C SER A 68 -4.35 2.73 -4.98
N VAL A 69 -4.02 2.89 -3.70
CA VAL A 69 -4.64 2.21 -2.55
C VAL A 69 -5.12 3.30 -1.60
N ASP A 70 -6.42 3.40 -1.44
CA ASP A 70 -7.05 4.13 -0.34
C ASP A 70 -7.26 3.16 0.81
N ALA A 71 -6.52 3.37 1.89
CA ALA A 71 -6.50 2.51 3.07
C ALA A 71 -7.26 3.13 4.26
N GLN A 72 -8.13 4.11 4.00
CA GLN A 72 -8.98 4.72 5.02
C GLN A 72 -10.29 3.94 5.18
N GLY A 73 -10.63 3.57 6.42
CA GLY A 73 -11.87 2.86 6.72
C GLY A 73 -11.73 1.33 6.75
N LEU A 74 -12.84 0.68 7.11
CA LEU A 74 -12.93 -0.78 7.30
C LEU A 74 -12.76 -1.60 6.02
N ASP A 75 -12.80 -0.94 4.86
CA ASP A 75 -12.54 -1.53 3.55
C ASP A 75 -11.56 -0.64 2.78
N TYR A 76 -10.57 -1.26 2.14
CA TYR A 76 -9.59 -0.58 1.30
C TYR A 76 -10.07 -0.55 -0.14
N THR A 77 -9.92 0.60 -0.80
CA THR A 77 -10.21 0.73 -2.22
C THR A 77 -8.91 0.70 -3.02
N ILE A 78 -8.76 -0.29 -3.90
CA ILE A 78 -7.62 -0.40 -4.81
C ILE A 78 -8.09 -0.06 -6.23
N VAL A 79 -7.42 0.90 -6.86
CA VAL A 79 -7.64 1.23 -8.27
C VAL A 79 -6.48 0.69 -9.08
N LEU A 80 -6.76 -0.20 -10.03
CA LEU A 80 -5.78 -0.75 -10.95
C LEU A 80 -5.56 0.20 -12.12
N LYS A 81 -4.38 0.11 -12.75
CA LYS A 81 -4.01 0.96 -13.90
C LYS A 81 -4.88 0.75 -15.14
N ASP A 82 -5.56 -0.40 -15.23
CA ASP A 82 -6.54 -0.68 -16.28
C ASP A 82 -7.94 -0.09 -15.99
N GLY A 83 -8.10 0.60 -14.86
CA GLY A 83 -9.34 1.25 -14.43
C GLY A 83 -10.25 0.38 -13.57
N ARG A 84 -9.93 -0.91 -13.36
CA ARG A 84 -10.68 -1.76 -12.43
C ARG A 84 -10.56 -1.24 -11.00
N ARG A 85 -11.65 -1.36 -10.24
CA ARG A 85 -11.72 -0.98 -8.83
C ARG A 85 -12.04 -2.20 -8.00
N LEU A 86 -11.30 -2.35 -6.93
CA LEU A 86 -11.44 -3.44 -5.97
C LEU A 86 -11.75 -2.84 -4.59
N LEU A 87 -12.67 -3.46 -3.89
CA LEU A 87 -12.90 -3.22 -2.47
C LEU A 87 -12.39 -4.43 -1.70
N VAL A 88 -11.51 -4.20 -0.74
CA VAL A 88 -10.86 -5.24 0.06
C VAL A 88 -11.26 -5.03 1.50
N ASN A 89 -11.92 -6.01 2.10
CA ASN A 89 -12.24 -5.90 3.51
C ASN A 89 -10.95 -5.87 4.34
N ALA A 90 -10.90 -4.98 5.34
CA ALA A 90 -9.75 -4.77 6.21
C ALA A 90 -10.06 -5.02 7.69
N GLU A 91 -11.29 -5.45 8.05
CA GLU A 91 -11.69 -5.65 9.45
C GLU A 91 -12.18 -7.08 9.73
N GLU A 92 -13.41 -7.41 9.33
CA GLU A 92 -14.06 -8.68 9.71
C GLU A 92 -13.44 -9.88 8.97
N ASP A 93 -13.17 -9.73 7.68
CA ASP A 93 -12.60 -10.75 6.80
C ASP A 93 -11.44 -10.18 5.96
N PRO A 94 -10.26 -9.90 6.55
CA PRO A 94 -9.15 -9.25 5.84
C PRO A 94 -8.76 -9.94 4.54
N GLY A 95 -8.77 -9.19 3.44
CA GLY A 95 -8.46 -9.69 2.11
C GLY A 95 -9.66 -10.23 1.33
N LEU A 96 -10.87 -10.26 1.89
CA LEU A 96 -12.09 -10.56 1.14
C LEU A 96 -12.31 -9.49 0.07
N LEU A 97 -12.51 -9.92 -1.17
CA LEU A 97 -12.46 -9.05 -2.35
C LEU A 97 -13.83 -8.87 -3.00
N TYR A 98 -14.12 -7.64 -3.39
CA TYR A 98 -15.23 -7.27 -4.26
C TYR A 98 -14.73 -6.46 -5.45
N GLU A 99 -15.41 -6.61 -6.59
CA GLU A 99 -15.14 -5.88 -7.83
C GLU A 99 -16.27 -4.91 -8.13
N TRP A 100 -15.92 -3.73 -8.68
CA TRP A 100 -16.92 -2.77 -9.14
C TRP A 100 -17.43 -3.18 -10.53
N VAL A 101 -18.67 -3.65 -10.61
CA VAL A 101 -19.34 -4.11 -11.83
C VAL A 101 -20.73 -3.51 -11.90
N ASP A 102 -21.08 -2.93 -13.06
CA ASP A 102 -22.39 -2.33 -13.33
C ASP A 102 -22.89 -1.41 -12.20
N ASP A 103 -22.01 -0.50 -11.75
CA ASP A 103 -22.27 0.48 -10.69
C ASP A 103 -22.57 -0.11 -9.30
N SER A 104 -22.03 -1.30 -9.01
CA SER A 104 -22.17 -1.95 -7.71
C SER A 104 -20.95 -2.81 -7.34
N TRP A 105 -20.74 -3.03 -6.03
CA TRP A 105 -19.75 -3.98 -5.53
C TRP A 105 -20.31 -5.40 -5.59
N GLN A 106 -19.60 -6.29 -6.29
CA GLN A 106 -19.94 -7.70 -6.42
C GLN A 106 -18.82 -8.56 -5.82
N PRO A 107 -19.12 -9.65 -5.10
CA PRO A 107 -18.09 -10.56 -4.61
C PRO A 107 -17.20 -11.04 -5.76
N SER A 108 -15.88 -11.01 -5.57
CA SER A 108 -14.93 -11.51 -6.56
C SER A 108 -14.67 -13.00 -6.36
N GLU A 109 -14.42 -13.73 -7.45
CA GLU A 109 -13.91 -15.10 -7.40
C GLU A 109 -12.38 -15.15 -7.21
N MET A 110 -11.68 -14.01 -7.27
CA MET A 110 -10.24 -13.94 -7.08
C MET A 110 -9.86 -14.25 -5.62
N VAL A 111 -8.82 -15.07 -5.47
CA VAL A 111 -8.22 -15.38 -4.15
C VAL A 111 -6.78 -14.88 -4.13
N ILE A 112 -6.51 -13.90 -3.27
CA ILE A 112 -5.17 -13.33 -3.07
C ILE A 112 -4.69 -13.70 -1.67
N GLN A 113 -3.62 -14.48 -1.61
CA GLN A 113 -3.04 -14.96 -0.34
C GLN A 113 -1.92 -14.05 0.19
N ASP A 114 -1.36 -13.22 -0.68
CA ASP A 114 -0.20 -12.39 -0.38
C ASP A 114 -0.44 -11.04 -1.03
N TRP A 115 -0.76 -10.07 -0.18
CA TRP A 115 -1.15 -8.71 -0.53
C TRP A 115 0.03 -7.73 -0.58
N GLN A 116 1.26 -8.25 -0.54
CA GLN A 116 2.45 -7.40 -0.63
C GLN A 116 2.47 -6.63 -1.96
N LEU A 117 2.68 -5.32 -1.86
CA LEU A 117 2.88 -4.43 -3.00
C LEU A 117 4.34 -4.00 -3.07
N GLU A 118 4.90 -4.02 -4.27
CA GLU A 118 6.15 -3.36 -4.58
C GLU A 118 5.87 -1.89 -4.89
N VAL A 119 6.45 -0.98 -4.09
CA VAL A 119 6.32 0.46 -4.27
C VAL A 119 7.67 1.02 -4.71
N LYS A 120 7.70 1.66 -5.88
CA LYS A 120 8.92 2.32 -6.37
C LYS A 120 8.76 3.82 -6.24
N PHE A 121 9.76 4.47 -5.65
CA PHE A 121 9.84 5.91 -5.52
C PHE A 121 10.70 6.50 -6.64
N ALA A 122 10.19 7.53 -7.32
CA ALA A 122 10.95 8.35 -8.26
C ALA A 122 12.02 9.16 -7.52
N SER A 123 11.69 9.61 -6.32
CA SER A 123 12.56 10.34 -5.40
C SER A 123 12.16 10.04 -3.97
N LEU A 124 13.14 10.04 -3.07
CA LEU A 124 12.93 9.94 -1.63
C LEU A 124 13.97 10.83 -0.92
N SER A 125 13.52 11.65 0.02
CA SER A 125 14.40 12.47 0.85
C SER A 125 15.23 11.59 1.80
N PRO A 126 16.31 12.10 2.39
CA PRO A 126 16.98 11.43 3.50
C PRO A 126 15.98 11.13 4.63
N PHE A 127 16.16 9.97 5.28
CA PHE A 127 15.35 9.55 6.42
C PHE A 127 15.59 10.45 7.63
N LYS A 128 14.52 10.76 8.35
CA LYS A 128 14.54 11.49 9.62
C LYS A 128 13.88 10.66 10.71
N ALA A 129 14.30 10.85 11.96
CA ALA A 129 13.60 10.28 13.10
C ALA A 129 12.16 10.81 13.16
N VAL A 130 11.25 9.99 13.67
CA VAL A 130 9.91 10.42 14.07
C VAL A 130 10.03 10.97 15.48
N ASP A 131 9.46 12.17 15.70
CA ASP A 131 9.52 12.91 16.97
C ASP A 131 8.53 12.36 18.02
#